data_AF-A0A662NLX1-F1
#
_entry.id   AF-A0A662NLX1-F1
#
_cell.length_a   1.000
_cell.length_b   1.000
_cell.length_c   1.000
_cell.angle_alpha   90.00
_cell.angle_beta   90.00
_cell.angle_gamma   90.00
#
_symmetry.space_group_name_H-M   'P 1'
#
loop_
_entity.id
_entity.type
_entity.pdbx_description
1 polymer ?
#
loop_
_entity_poly.entity_id
_entity_poly.type
_entity_poly.pdbx_seq_one_letter_code
_entity_poly.pdbx_strand_id
1 'polypeptide(L)'
;RMTFKIVSLKPLKVVPSKPEEYWGYRVHLTRKSLAKTLKKAKLNLAIATSRKGEDVRKVNLPPLEGEVGFVFGSPRKGIMEILREFNEDYPFDLILNTIPNQKTKTVRTEEAVLATLAIFNFIRRD
;
A
#
# COMPACT_ATOMS: atom_id res chain seq x y z
N ARG A 1 18.14 0.96 -14.43
CA ARG A 1 18.87 0.48 -13.24
C ARG A 1 18.69 -1.04 -13.18
N MET A 2 19.76 -1.80 -12.99
CA MET A 2 19.72 -3.28 -12.94
C MET A 2 20.49 -3.75 -11.71
N THR A 3 20.13 -4.93 -11.19
CA THR A 3 20.81 -5.57 -10.08
C THR A 3 21.77 -6.63 -10.61
N PHE A 4 22.99 -6.63 -10.07
CA PHE A 4 24.03 -7.59 -10.42
C PHE A 4 24.64 -8.20 -9.15
N LYS A 5 25.04 -9.47 -9.23
CA LYS A 5 25.84 -10.16 -8.21
C LYS A 5 27.29 -10.19 -8.66
N ILE A 6 28.21 -9.82 -7.77
CA ILE A 6 29.64 -9.92 -8.03
C ILE A 6 30.05 -11.40 -7.96
N VAL A 7 30.77 -11.88 -8.98
CA VAL A 7 31.25 -13.27 -9.06
C VAL A 7 32.77 -13.37 -9.11
N SER A 8 33.48 -12.26 -9.34
CA SER A 8 34.94 -12.17 -9.25
C SER A 8 35.36 -10.74 -8.95
N LEU A 9 36.42 -10.54 -8.17
CA LEU A 9 37.00 -9.24 -7.87
C LEU A 9 38.18 -8.87 -8.80
N LYS A 10 38.92 -9.86 -9.30
CA LYS A 10 40.08 -9.66 -10.19
C LYS A 10 40.15 -10.74 -11.28
N PRO A 11 39.81 -10.40 -12.54
CA PRO A 11 39.15 -9.16 -12.96
C PRO A 11 37.74 -9.06 -12.34
N LEU A 12 37.21 -7.85 -12.21
CA LEU A 12 35.84 -7.63 -11.73
C LEU A 12 34.86 -8.27 -12.73
N LYS A 13 34.07 -9.23 -12.27
CA LYS A 13 32.99 -9.86 -13.05
C LYS A 13 31.70 -9.81 -12.27
N VAL A 14 30.63 -9.50 -12.96
CA VAL A 14 29.27 -9.43 -12.41
C VAL A 14 28.30 -10.17 -13.31
N VAL A 15 27.23 -10.71 -12.72
CA VAL A 15 26.14 -11.35 -13.46
C VAL A 15 24.80 -10.72 -13.06
N PRO A 16 23.84 -10.54 -13.99
CA PRO A 16 22.50 -10.11 -13.63
C PRO A 16 21.93 -11.02 -12.55
N SER A 17 21.34 -10.43 -11.50
CA SER A 17 20.83 -11.19 -10.36
C SER A 17 19.56 -10.56 -9.83
N LYS A 18 18.70 -11.40 -9.25
CA LYS A 18 17.56 -10.98 -8.45
C LYS A 18 17.96 -11.09 -6.98
N PRO A 19 17.74 -10.05 -6.18
CA PRO A 19 18.02 -10.09 -4.75
C PRO A 19 17.08 -11.09 -4.07
N GLU A 20 17.62 -11.85 -3.11
CA GLU A 20 16.86 -12.81 -2.30
C GLU A 20 16.08 -12.10 -1.18
N GLU A 21 16.57 -10.94 -0.75
CA GLU A 21 15.98 -10.12 0.32
C GLU A 21 15.33 -8.84 -0.23
N TYR A 22 14.70 -8.08 0.67
CA TYR A 22 14.12 -6.79 0.35
C TYR A 22 15.14 -5.85 -0.31
N TRP A 23 14.80 -5.36 -1.50
CA TRP A 23 15.70 -4.55 -2.33
C TRP A 23 15.11 -3.18 -2.67
N GLY A 24 14.38 -2.61 -1.70
CA GLY A 24 13.68 -1.36 -1.84
C GLY A 24 12.37 -1.49 -2.64
N TYR A 25 11.87 -0.35 -3.10
CA TYR A 25 10.59 -0.23 -3.78
C TYR A 25 10.72 0.62 -5.05
N ARG A 26 9.71 0.52 -5.92
CA ARG A 26 9.59 1.36 -7.11
C ARG A 26 8.56 2.45 -6.86
N VAL A 27 8.86 3.66 -7.31
CA VAL A 27 7.92 4.79 -7.27
C VAL A 27 7.27 4.93 -8.63
N HIS A 28 5.94 4.94 -8.65
CA HIS A 28 5.15 5.09 -9.87
C HIS A 28 4.30 6.35 -9.80
N LEU A 29 4.70 7.39 -10.56
CA LEU A 29 3.87 8.59 -10.76
C LEU A 29 2.99 8.40 -12.00
N THR A 30 1.71 8.10 -11.79
CA THR A 30 0.80 7.77 -12.91
C THR A 30 0.27 9.00 -13.66
N ARG A 31 0.24 10.17 -13.01
CA ARG A 31 -0.44 11.39 -13.50
C ARG A 31 -1.90 11.14 -13.94
N LYS A 32 -2.56 10.16 -13.32
CA LYS A 32 -3.96 9.80 -13.55
C LYS A 32 -4.74 9.96 -12.25
N SER A 33 -6.07 9.96 -12.35
CA SER A 33 -6.96 9.89 -11.19
C SER A 33 -6.71 8.61 -10.37
N LEU A 34 -7.21 8.60 -9.13
CA LEU A 34 -7.04 7.47 -8.22
C LEU A 34 -7.63 6.18 -8.81
N ALA A 35 -8.88 6.21 -9.31
CA ALA A 35 -9.51 5.00 -9.85
C ALA A 35 -8.75 4.45 -11.06
N LYS A 36 -8.29 5.32 -11.97
CA LYS A 36 -7.48 4.90 -13.14
C LYS A 36 -6.11 4.35 -12.73
N THR A 37 -5.52 4.87 -11.67
CA THR A 37 -4.26 4.37 -11.10
C THR A 37 -4.44 2.96 -10.54
N LEU A 38 -5.47 2.75 -9.73
CA LEU A 38 -5.75 1.45 -9.11
C LEU A 38 -6.16 0.40 -10.14
N LYS A 39 -6.98 0.76 -11.14
CA LYS A 39 -7.33 -0.14 -12.27
C LYS A 39 -6.09 -0.62 -13.04
N LYS A 40 -5.06 0.22 -13.18
CA LYS A 40 -3.81 -0.14 -13.86
C LYS A 40 -2.91 -1.02 -12.99
N ALA A 41 -2.98 -0.88 -11.67
CA ALA A 41 -2.15 -1.62 -10.72
C ALA A 41 -2.45 -3.13 -10.70
N LYS A 42 -3.66 -3.55 -11.12
CA LYS A 42 -4.08 -4.97 -11.18
C LYS A 42 -3.84 -5.70 -9.84
N LEU A 43 -4.24 -5.05 -8.75
CA LEU A 43 -4.12 -5.59 -7.40
C LEU A 43 -5.00 -6.82 -7.24
N ASN A 44 -4.53 -7.79 -6.48
CA ASN A 44 -5.32 -8.94 -6.03
C ASN A 44 -6.25 -8.55 -4.87
N LEU A 45 -5.82 -7.59 -4.04
CA LEU A 45 -6.57 -7.08 -2.91
C LEU A 45 -6.32 -5.57 -2.76
N ALA A 46 -7.37 -4.76 -2.85
CA ALA A 46 -7.32 -3.31 -2.70
C ALA A 46 -8.03 -2.88 -1.41
N ILE A 47 -7.24 -2.39 -0.45
CA ILE A 47 -7.70 -1.97 0.87
C ILE A 47 -7.63 -0.45 0.97
N ALA A 48 -8.78 0.21 1.11
CA ALA A 48 -8.84 1.63 1.43
C ALA A 48 -8.74 1.87 2.93
N THR A 49 -7.98 2.88 3.34
CA THR A 49 -7.93 3.32 4.74
C THR A 49 -8.86 4.51 4.99
N SER A 50 -9.70 4.41 6.01
CA SER A 50 -10.68 5.43 6.37
C SER A 50 -11.03 5.35 7.84
N ARG A 51 -11.11 6.50 8.52
CA ARG A 51 -11.65 6.59 9.88
C ARG A 51 -13.09 6.07 10.00
N LYS A 52 -13.86 6.12 8.90
CA LYS A 52 -15.24 5.60 8.82
C LYS A 52 -15.32 4.15 8.32
N GLY A 53 -14.18 3.53 8.04
CA GLY A 53 -14.12 2.13 7.63
C GLY A 53 -14.41 1.18 8.78
N GLU A 54 -14.50 -0.10 8.46
CA GLU A 54 -14.68 -1.16 9.44
C GLU A 54 -13.45 -1.24 10.36
N ASP A 55 -13.69 -1.45 11.65
CA ASP A 55 -12.62 -1.58 12.64
C ASP A 55 -11.73 -2.78 12.31
N VAL A 56 -10.44 -2.54 12.06
CA VAL A 56 -9.48 -3.59 11.67
C VAL A 56 -9.41 -4.75 12.68
N ARG A 57 -9.79 -4.50 13.94
CA ARG A 57 -9.80 -5.53 14.99
C ARG A 57 -10.97 -6.51 14.88
N LYS A 58 -11.99 -6.18 14.09
CA LYS A 58 -13.25 -6.94 13.97
C LYS A 58 -13.41 -7.62 12.62
N VAL A 59 -12.70 -7.14 11.61
CA VAL A 59 -12.80 -7.66 10.26
C VAL A 59 -12.11 -9.02 10.15
N ASN A 60 -12.74 -9.96 9.45
CA ASN A 60 -12.06 -11.18 9.01
C ASN A 60 -11.31 -10.87 7.71
N LEU A 61 -9.99 -10.76 7.79
CA LEU A 61 -9.19 -10.43 6.62
C LEU A 61 -9.11 -11.63 5.65
N PRO A 62 -9.26 -11.39 4.33
CA PRO A 62 -8.92 -12.41 3.35
C PRO A 62 -7.40 -12.68 3.38
N PRO A 63 -6.94 -13.80 2.79
CA PRO A 63 -5.52 -14.07 2.62
C PRO A 63 -4.78 -12.89 1.98
N LEU A 64 -3.68 -12.46 2.60
CA LEU A 64 -2.85 -11.34 2.13
C LEU A 64 -1.82 -11.83 1.09
N GLU A 65 -2.32 -12.47 0.04
CA GLU A 65 -1.53 -13.10 -1.02
C GLU A 65 -1.50 -12.25 -2.30
N GLY A 66 -0.41 -12.36 -3.05
CA GLY A 66 -0.21 -11.62 -4.30
C GLY A 66 0.01 -10.12 -4.09
N GLU A 67 -0.46 -9.32 -5.06
CA GLU A 67 -0.31 -7.86 -5.07
C GLU A 67 -1.41 -7.21 -4.20
N VAL A 68 -1.09 -6.95 -2.94
CA VAL A 68 -1.97 -6.24 -2.00
C VAL A 68 -1.67 -4.74 -2.01
N GLY A 69 -2.68 -3.91 -2.27
CA GLY A 69 -2.55 -2.46 -2.29
C GLY A 69 -3.29 -1.80 -1.14
N PHE A 70 -2.55 -1.05 -0.32
CA PHE A 70 -3.11 -0.14 0.67
C PHE A 70 -3.24 1.26 0.08
N VAL A 71 -4.43 1.83 0.17
CA VAL A 71 -4.73 3.17 -0.34
C VAL A 71 -4.91 4.11 0.84
N PHE A 72 -4.23 5.26 0.77
CA PHE A 72 -4.25 6.28 1.81
C PHE A 72 -4.78 7.59 1.23
N GLY A 73 -5.67 8.23 1.99
CA GLY A 73 -6.09 9.60 1.72
C GLY A 73 -5.00 10.61 2.13
N SER A 74 -5.30 11.88 1.88
CA SER A 74 -4.52 12.98 2.43
C SER A 74 -5.03 13.36 3.83
N PRO A 75 -4.27 14.13 4.62
CA PRO A 75 -4.75 14.60 5.92
C PRO A 75 -6.01 15.48 5.82
N ARG A 76 -6.27 16.09 4.66
CA ARG A 76 -7.40 17.00 4.42
C ARG A 76 -8.57 16.36 3.68
N LYS A 77 -8.31 15.33 2.87
CA LYS A 77 -9.30 14.66 2.01
C LYS A 77 -9.18 13.15 2.11
N GLY A 78 -10.29 12.52 2.47
CA GLY A 78 -10.40 11.05 2.47
C GLY A 78 -10.45 10.48 1.06
N ILE A 79 -10.24 9.16 0.94
CA ILE A 79 -10.25 8.45 -0.36
C ILE A 79 -11.56 8.64 -1.11
N MET A 80 -12.70 8.53 -0.41
CA MET A 80 -14.03 8.71 -1.00
C MET A 80 -14.31 10.16 -1.43
N GLU A 81 -13.63 11.15 -0.84
CA GLU A 81 -13.72 12.55 -1.29
C GLU A 81 -12.90 12.73 -2.56
N ILE A 82 -11.69 12.17 -2.60
CA ILE A 82 -10.82 12.19 -3.79
C ILE A 82 -11.52 11.54 -4.98
N LEU A 83 -12.19 10.40 -4.81
CA LEU A 83 -12.95 9.75 -5.89
C LEU A 83 -14.11 10.61 -6.40
N ARG A 84 -14.90 11.18 -5.48
CA ARG A 84 -16.05 12.04 -5.82
C ARG A 84 -15.64 13.31 -6.58
N GLU A 85 -14.49 13.90 -6.28
CA GLU A 85 -13.98 15.08 -7.01
C GLU A 85 -13.74 14.82 -8.50
N PHE A 86 -13.49 13.57 -8.87
CA PHE A 86 -13.33 13.16 -10.26
C PHE A 86 -14.60 12.52 -10.85
N ASN A 87 -15.72 12.52 -10.10
CA ASN A 87 -16.93 11.77 -10.43
C ASN A 87 -16.63 10.29 -10.76
N GLU A 88 -15.71 9.70 -9.99
CA GLU A 88 -15.27 8.31 -10.14
C GLU A 88 -15.68 7.50 -8.90
N ASP A 89 -15.72 6.18 -9.08
CA ASP A 89 -15.82 5.21 -7.99
C ASP A 89 -14.81 4.08 -8.21
N TYR A 90 -14.45 3.39 -7.14
CA TYR A 90 -13.56 2.24 -7.17
C TYR A 90 -14.04 1.17 -6.17
N PRO A 91 -14.27 -0.07 -6.63
CA PRO A 91 -14.73 -1.16 -5.76
C PRO A 91 -13.55 -1.68 -4.93
N PHE A 92 -13.31 -1.06 -3.77
CA PHE A 92 -12.36 -1.60 -2.80
C PHE A 92 -12.89 -2.90 -2.22
N ASP A 93 -12.02 -3.89 -2.07
CA ASP A 93 -12.35 -5.15 -1.41
C ASP A 93 -12.65 -4.92 0.07
N LEU A 94 -11.91 -4.00 0.70
CA LEU A 94 -12.10 -3.58 2.08
C LEU A 94 -11.91 -2.08 2.25
N ILE A 95 -12.70 -1.49 3.16
CA ILE A 95 -12.52 -0.12 3.64
C ILE A 95 -12.34 -0.19 5.16
N LEU A 96 -11.12 0.01 5.64
CA LEU A 96 -10.75 -0.26 7.02
C LEU A 96 -10.37 1.00 7.79
N ASN A 97 -10.78 1.03 9.06
CA ASN A 97 -10.21 1.89 10.08
C ASN A 97 -9.08 1.13 10.80
N THR A 98 -7.85 1.45 10.42
CA THR A 98 -6.63 0.83 10.96
C THR A 98 -6.15 1.50 12.25
N ILE A 99 -6.73 2.65 12.63
CA ILE A 99 -6.38 3.37 13.87
C ILE A 99 -7.68 3.67 14.63
N PRO A 100 -8.38 2.62 15.12
CA PRO A 100 -9.61 2.78 15.84
C PRO A 100 -9.39 3.60 17.12
N ASN A 101 -10.39 4.38 17.51
CA ASN A 101 -10.34 5.26 18.69
C ASN A 101 -9.20 6.30 18.66
N GLN A 102 -8.74 6.73 17.48
CA GLN A 102 -7.78 7.84 17.36
C GLN A 102 -8.22 9.02 18.23
N LYS A 103 -7.32 9.51 19.08
CA LYS A 103 -7.58 10.63 20.01
C LYS A 103 -7.21 11.99 19.41
N THR A 104 -6.98 12.01 18.10
CA THR A 104 -6.68 13.20 17.31
C THR A 104 -7.77 13.42 16.26
N LYS A 105 -7.94 14.66 15.82
CA LYS A 105 -8.93 14.99 14.77
C LYS A 105 -8.58 14.33 13.43
N THR A 106 -7.28 14.27 13.12
CA THR A 106 -6.70 13.71 11.89
C THR A 106 -5.46 12.90 12.24
N VAL A 107 -5.21 11.83 11.49
CA VAL A 107 -3.91 11.16 11.44
C VAL A 107 -3.26 11.53 10.11
N ARG A 108 -2.01 11.97 10.12
CA ARG A 108 -1.31 12.33 8.89
C ARG A 108 -0.99 11.10 8.05
N THR A 109 -0.77 11.28 6.76
CA THR A 109 -0.58 10.14 5.84
C THR A 109 0.65 9.31 6.23
N GLU A 110 1.75 9.94 6.62
CA GLU A 110 2.97 9.27 7.07
C GLU A 110 2.76 8.44 8.35
N GLU A 111 1.96 8.93 9.29
CA GLU A 111 1.58 8.21 10.52
C GLU A 111 0.66 7.04 10.18
N ALA A 112 -0.30 7.25 9.30
CA ALA A 112 -1.26 6.25 8.86
C ALA A 112 -0.60 5.10 8.09
N VAL A 113 0.37 5.41 7.23
CA VAL A 113 1.18 4.42 6.50
C VAL A 113 1.93 3.53 7.49
N LEU A 114 2.66 4.13 8.43
CA LEU A 114 3.44 3.37 9.41
C LEU A 114 2.55 2.50 10.30
N ALA A 115 1.48 3.06 10.86
CA ALA A 115 0.58 2.33 11.75
C ALA A 115 -0.14 1.18 11.03
N THR A 116 -0.62 1.43 9.81
CA THR A 116 -1.31 0.42 9.00
C THR A 116 -0.37 -0.73 8.66
N LEU A 117 0.82 -0.43 8.12
CA LEU A 117 1.77 -1.49 7.75
C LEU A 117 2.28 -2.27 8.96
N ALA A 118 2.43 -1.64 10.13
CA ALA A 118 2.79 -2.36 11.36
C ALA A 118 1.71 -3.37 11.77
N ILE A 119 0.43 -3.00 11.70
CA ILE A 119 -0.69 -3.91 11.99
C ILE A 119 -0.70 -5.08 11.02
N PHE A 120 -0.59 -4.81 9.72
CA PHE A 120 -0.64 -5.87 8.71
C PHE A 120 0.61 -6.76 8.76
N ASN A 121 1.78 -6.21 9.07
CA ASN A 121 3.00 -6.99 9.33
C ASN A 121 2.80 -7.96 10.50
N PHE A 122 2.17 -7.51 11.59
CA PHE A 122 1.86 -8.38 12.73
C PHE A 122 0.85 -9.49 12.36
N ILE A 123 -0.13 -9.17 11.51
CA ILE A 123 -1.17 -10.13 11.08
C ILE A 123 -0.60 -11.20 10.14
N ARG A 124 0.32 -10.83 9.23
CA ARG A 124 0.82 -11.71 8.17
C ARG A 124 1.71 -12.85 8.69
N ARG A 125 2.39 -12.64 9.83
CA ARG A 125 3.14 -13.65 10.63
C ARG A 125 4.25 -14.40 9.89
N ASP A 126 4.71 -13.88 8.77
CA ASP A 126 5.89 -14.35 8.02
C ASP A 126 7.20 -13.68 8.45
#